data_AF-I4DBJ2-F1
#
_entry.id   AF-I4DBJ2-F1
#
_cell.length_a   1.000
_cell.length_b   1.000
_cell.length_c   1.000
_cell.angle_alpha   90.00
_cell.angle_beta   90.00
_cell.angle_gamma   90.00
#
_symmetry.space_group_name_H-M   'P 1'
#
loop_
_entity.id
_entity.type
_entity.pdbx_description
1 polymer ?
#
loop_
_entity_poly.entity_id
_entity_poly.type
_entity_poly.pdbx_seq_one_letter_code
_entity_poly.pdbx_strand_id
1 'polypeptide(L)'
;MKLQYDKPLIAMLLSILGAIPVGIFVEIMKFFHLTTVTFFQASSMMFIKEGSPLLGILSYIGYSAFLGLVMYHSPKILGNDYFVIKCLFISMFAESLLFIIFGTLVGNIHLVQNTSGNYVHACAAAMGGLSRGFLIKRYLFKQYEAKV
;
A
#
# COMPACT_ATOMS: atom_id res chain seq x y z
N MET A 1 -26.44 5.48 -1.63
CA MET A 1 -25.46 6.45 -1.07
C MET A 1 -24.56 6.94 -2.21
N LYS A 2 -24.69 8.19 -2.68
CA LYS A 2 -23.91 8.73 -3.81
C LYS A 2 -22.63 9.38 -3.31
N LEU A 3 -21.57 8.60 -3.09
CA LEU A 3 -20.23 9.16 -2.85
C LEU A 3 -19.92 10.18 -3.96
N GLN A 4 -19.79 11.47 -3.63
CA GLN A 4 -19.31 12.47 -4.58
C GLN A 4 -17.81 12.23 -4.74
N TYR A 5 -17.44 11.71 -5.91
CA TYR A 5 -16.09 11.24 -6.25
C TYR A 5 -15.15 12.38 -6.67
N ASP A 6 -15.30 13.56 -6.06
CA ASP A 6 -14.68 14.79 -6.54
C ASP A 6 -13.32 15.07 -5.86
N LYS A 7 -12.86 14.15 -4.99
CA LYS A 7 -11.64 14.31 -4.20
C LYS A 7 -10.58 13.22 -4.43
N PRO A 8 -10.31 12.76 -5.68
CA PRO A 8 -9.33 11.70 -5.94
C PRO A 8 -7.91 12.09 -5.52
N LEU A 9 -7.52 13.36 -5.73
CA LEU A 9 -6.22 13.87 -5.30
C LEU A 9 -6.04 13.80 -3.77
N ILE A 10 -7.10 14.10 -3.00
CA ILE A 10 -7.05 13.99 -1.54
C ILE A 10 -6.94 12.52 -1.13
N ALA A 11 -7.63 11.60 -1.82
CA ALA A 11 -7.48 10.17 -1.54
C ALA A 11 -6.05 9.67 -1.80
N MET A 12 -5.42 10.11 -2.89
CA MET A 12 -4.00 9.83 -3.18
C MET A 12 -3.09 10.33 -2.06
N LEU A 13 -3.27 11.59 -1.63
CA LEU A 13 -2.47 12.19 -0.55
C LEU A 13 -2.67 11.45 0.78
N LEU A 14 -3.91 11.14 1.17
CA LEU A 14 -4.19 10.37 2.37
C LEU A 14 -3.57 8.97 2.31
N SER A 15 -3.53 8.36 1.12
CA SER A 15 -2.89 7.06 0.94
C SER A 15 -1.37 7.12 1.08
N ILE A 16 -0.73 8.16 0.53
CA ILE A 16 0.71 8.43 0.73
C ILE A 16 1.01 8.62 2.22
N LEU A 17 0.21 9.41 2.94
CA LEU A 17 0.40 9.62 4.38
C LEU A 17 0.18 8.33 5.20
N GLY A 18 -0.85 7.55 4.85
CA GLY A 18 -1.11 6.24 5.45
C GLY A 18 0.01 5.23 5.21
N ALA A 19 0.87 5.46 4.24
CA ALA A 19 2.00 4.60 3.90
C ALA A 19 3.23 4.82 4.81
N ILE A 20 3.28 5.91 5.58
CA ILE A 20 4.43 6.26 6.43
C ILE A 20 4.67 5.22 7.54
N PRO A 21 3.67 4.78 8.33
CA PRO A 21 3.88 3.76 9.37
C PRO A 21 4.41 2.45 8.83
N VAL A 22 4.04 2.11 7.59
CA VAL A 22 4.49 0.90 6.89
C VAL A 22 5.98 0.94 6.61
N GLY A 23 6.47 2.08 6.10
CA GLY A 23 7.90 2.27 5.86
C GLY A 23 8.71 2.11 7.14
N ILE A 24 8.28 2.78 8.22
CA ILE A 24 8.93 2.69 9.54
C ILE A 24 8.95 1.23 10.04
N PHE A 25 7.81 0.54 9.96
CA PHE A 25 7.71 -0.85 10.39
C PHE A 25 8.71 -1.75 9.66
N VAL A 26 8.79 -1.67 8.33
CA VAL A 26 9.69 -2.53 7.55
C VAL A 26 11.17 -2.19 7.76
N GLU A 27 11.52 -0.92 7.96
CA GLU A 27 12.89 -0.54 8.35
C GLU A 27 13.28 -1.18 9.70
N ILE A 28 12.37 -1.18 10.69
CA ILE A 28 12.59 -1.86 11.97
C ILE A 28 12.74 -3.37 11.77
N MET A 29 11.88 -4.00 10.97
CA MET A 29 11.98 -5.46 10.72
C MET A 29 13.28 -5.83 9.98
N LYS A 30 13.77 -4.97 9.09
CA LYS A 30 15.07 -5.14 8.43
C LYS A 30 16.23 -5.01 9.43
N PHE A 31 16.16 -4.07 10.37
CA PHE A 31 17.13 -3.94 11.45
C PHE A 31 17.26 -5.22 12.28
N PHE A 32 16.14 -5.93 12.52
CA PHE A 32 16.13 -7.24 13.19
C PHE A 32 16.41 -8.45 12.26
N HIS A 33 16.84 -8.22 11.02
CA HIS A 33 17.12 -9.26 10.03
C HIS A 33 15.93 -10.18 9.69
N LEU A 34 14.70 -9.71 9.90
CA LEU A 34 13.47 -10.46 9.56
C LEU A 34 13.05 -10.29 8.09
N THR A 35 13.58 -9.27 7.41
CA THR A 35 13.46 -9.09 5.97
C THR A 35 14.80 -8.61 5.40
N THR A 36 15.02 -8.88 4.12
CA THR A 36 16.25 -8.44 3.42
C THR A 36 16.06 -7.12 2.69
N VAL A 37 14.82 -6.76 2.37
CA VAL A 37 14.48 -5.56 1.57
C VAL A 37 13.48 -4.67 2.31
N THR A 38 13.62 -3.36 2.10
CA THR A 38 12.64 -2.38 2.58
C THR A 38 11.61 -2.09 1.50
N PHE A 39 10.50 -1.44 1.84
CA PHE A 39 9.49 -1.05 0.84
C PHE A 39 10.04 -0.14 -0.25
N PHE A 40 10.93 0.78 0.09
CA PHE A 40 11.55 1.67 -0.89
C PHE A 40 12.43 0.86 -1.84
N GLN A 41 13.22 -0.08 -1.33
CA GLN A 41 14.00 -0.98 -2.18
C GLN A 41 13.08 -1.85 -3.05
N ALA A 42 12.09 -2.52 -2.45
CA ALA A 42 11.16 -3.39 -3.17
C ALA A 42 10.37 -2.67 -4.27
N SER A 43 9.93 -1.43 -4.04
CA SER A 43 9.22 -0.65 -5.05
C SER A 43 10.13 -0.18 -6.19
N SER A 44 11.35 0.24 -5.91
CA SER A 44 12.31 0.60 -6.98
C SER A 44 12.79 -0.61 -7.80
N MET A 45 12.70 -1.82 -7.25
CA MET A 45 13.00 -3.07 -7.95
C MET A 45 12.10 -3.39 -9.14
N MET A 46 11.00 -2.64 -9.31
CA MET A 46 10.20 -2.64 -10.53
C MET A 46 10.95 -2.01 -11.73
N PHE A 47 11.94 -1.17 -11.47
CA PHE A 47 12.69 -0.42 -12.48
C PHE A 47 14.17 -0.80 -12.55
N ILE A 48 14.81 -1.06 -11.39
CA ILE A 48 16.24 -1.40 -11.28
C ILE A 48 16.41 -2.56 -10.31
N LYS A 49 16.99 -3.68 -10.76
CA LYS A 49 16.92 -4.98 -10.06
C LYS A 49 17.49 -4.95 -8.64
N GLU A 50 18.54 -4.19 -8.41
CA GLU A 50 19.25 -4.09 -7.13
C GLU A 50 18.48 -3.27 -6.09
N GLY A 51 17.50 -2.47 -6.55
CA GLY A 51 16.78 -1.50 -5.73
C GLY A 51 17.63 -0.26 -5.42
N SER A 52 16.94 0.88 -5.29
CA SER A 52 17.53 2.17 -4.94
C SER A 52 16.61 2.89 -3.96
N PRO A 53 17.08 3.31 -2.77
CA PRO A 53 16.25 4.04 -1.81
C PRO A 53 15.63 5.32 -2.38
N LEU A 54 16.40 6.09 -3.16
CA LEU A 54 15.92 7.35 -3.74
C LEU A 54 14.82 7.12 -4.78
N LEU A 55 15.05 6.19 -5.72
CA LEU A 55 14.02 5.80 -6.68
C LEU A 55 12.83 5.14 -5.99
N GLY A 56 13.10 4.47 -4.87
CA GLY A 56 12.13 3.80 -4.03
C GLY A 56 11.14 4.76 -3.40
N ILE A 57 11.61 5.91 -2.89
CA ILE A 57 10.73 6.95 -2.36
C ILE A 57 9.78 7.46 -3.46
N LEU A 58 10.31 7.78 -4.64
CA LEU A 58 9.52 8.27 -5.77
C LEU A 58 8.51 7.22 -6.24
N SER A 59 8.97 5.97 -6.41
CA SER A 59 8.12 4.85 -6.79
C SER A 59 7.04 4.58 -5.76
N TYR A 60 7.37 4.67 -4.47
CA TYR A 60 6.43 4.38 -3.40
C TYR A 60 5.35 5.46 -3.25
N ILE A 61 5.67 6.72 -3.55
CA ILE A 61 4.69 7.80 -3.67
C ILE A 61 3.70 7.46 -4.79
N GLY A 62 4.20 7.11 -5.98
CA GLY A 62 3.36 6.73 -7.12
C GLY A 62 2.49 5.50 -6.83
N TYR A 63 3.09 4.44 -6.29
CA TYR A 63 2.39 3.23 -5.87
C TYR A 63 1.30 3.52 -4.84
N SER A 64 1.63 4.28 -3.79
CA SER A 64 0.67 4.63 -2.74
C SER A 64 -0.46 5.51 -3.25
N ALA A 65 -0.16 6.46 -4.15
CA ALA A 65 -1.17 7.28 -4.79
C ALA A 65 -2.14 6.44 -5.63
N PHE A 66 -1.62 5.55 -6.47
CA PHE A 66 -2.43 4.62 -7.28
C PHE A 66 -3.31 3.73 -6.39
N LEU A 67 -2.72 3.14 -5.34
CA LEU A 67 -3.45 2.33 -4.38
C LEU A 67 -4.56 3.12 -3.67
N GLY A 68 -4.32 4.39 -3.38
CA GLY A 68 -5.31 5.31 -2.83
C GLY A 68 -6.52 5.53 -3.73
N LEU A 69 -6.31 5.64 -5.04
CA LEU A 69 -7.39 5.73 -6.03
C LEU A 69 -8.21 4.44 -6.09
N VAL A 70 -7.52 3.29 -6.14
CA VAL A 70 -8.18 1.97 -6.14
C VAL A 70 -9.04 1.82 -4.90
N MET A 71 -8.47 2.10 -3.72
CA MET A 71 -9.20 2.04 -2.45
C MET A 71 -10.38 3.01 -2.44
N TYR A 72 -10.20 4.27 -2.85
CA TYR A 72 -11.26 5.28 -2.86
C TYR A 72 -12.44 4.93 -3.75
N HIS A 73 -12.19 4.34 -4.92
CA HIS A 73 -13.25 3.94 -5.85
C HIS A 73 -13.82 2.54 -5.60
N SER A 74 -13.12 1.69 -4.83
CA SER A 74 -13.57 0.33 -4.52
C SER A 74 -15.00 0.23 -3.95
N PRO A 75 -15.55 1.19 -3.16
CA PRO A 75 -16.92 1.10 -2.67
C PRO A 75 -17.99 1.15 -3.76
N LYS A 76 -17.67 1.66 -4.97
CA LYS A 76 -18.60 1.61 -6.12
C LYS A 76 -18.96 0.19 -6.51
N ILE A 77 -18.03 -0.74 -6.30
CA ILE A 77 -18.12 -2.13 -6.74
C ILE A 77 -18.37 -3.04 -5.53
N LEU A 78 -17.62 -2.81 -4.45
CA LEU A 78 -17.60 -3.69 -3.28
C LEU A 78 -18.53 -3.25 -2.16
N GLY A 79 -19.17 -2.07 -2.26
CA GLY A 79 -19.92 -1.48 -1.15
C GLY A 79 -19.04 -0.83 -0.08
N ASN A 80 -19.66 -0.03 0.80
CA ASN A 80 -18.97 0.76 1.83
C ASN A 80 -18.91 0.07 3.21
N ASP A 81 -19.64 -1.02 3.39
CA ASP A 81 -19.55 -1.90 4.55
C ASP A 81 -18.12 -2.43 4.72
N TYR A 82 -17.65 -2.50 5.96
CA TYR A 82 -16.31 -3.00 6.30
C TYR A 82 -15.15 -2.41 5.47
N PHE A 83 -15.30 -1.18 4.96
CA PHE A 83 -14.35 -0.56 4.03
C PHE A 83 -12.87 -0.66 4.46
N VAL A 84 -12.57 -0.40 5.74
CA VAL A 84 -11.20 -0.46 6.27
C VAL A 84 -10.61 -1.87 6.16
N ILE A 85 -11.42 -2.91 6.44
CA ILE A 85 -11.01 -4.31 6.29
C ILE A 85 -10.85 -4.69 4.82
N LYS A 86 -11.71 -4.18 3.92
CA LYS A 86 -11.53 -4.37 2.47
C LYS A 86 -10.21 -3.74 1.99
N CYS A 87 -9.85 -2.56 2.49
CA CYS A 87 -8.57 -1.92 2.18
C CYS A 87 -7.35 -2.72 2.67
N LEU A 88 -7.44 -3.41 3.81
CA LEU A 88 -6.41 -4.36 4.26
C LEU A 88 -6.13 -5.40 3.16
N PHE A 89 -7.17 -6.07 2.67
CA PHE A 89 -7.02 -7.11 1.64
C PHE A 89 -6.54 -6.55 0.30
N ILE A 90 -7.05 -5.38 -0.12
CA ILE A 90 -6.59 -4.70 -1.35
C ILE A 90 -5.09 -4.42 -1.28
N SER A 91 -4.59 -3.94 -0.13
CA SER A 91 -3.18 -3.63 0.07
C SER A 91 -2.30 -4.88 0.05
N MET A 92 -2.72 -5.95 0.75
CA MET A 92 -2.03 -7.24 0.73
C MET A 92 -1.98 -7.85 -0.66
N PHE A 93 -3.09 -7.77 -1.40
CA PHE A 93 -3.16 -8.26 -2.76
C PHE A 93 -2.25 -7.47 -3.70
N ALA A 94 -2.25 -6.14 -3.61
CA ALA A 94 -1.39 -5.28 -4.43
C ALA A 94 0.10 -5.54 -4.18
N GLU A 95 0.51 -5.73 -2.91
CA GLU A 95 1.90 -6.08 -2.61
C GLU A 95 2.25 -7.49 -3.10
N SER A 96 1.36 -8.47 -2.89
CA SER A 96 1.57 -9.84 -3.40
C SER A 96 1.77 -9.84 -4.91
N LEU A 97 0.97 -9.06 -5.65
CA LEU A 97 1.13 -8.89 -7.09
C LEU A 97 2.49 -8.29 -7.46
N LEU A 98 2.95 -7.27 -6.73
CA LEU A 98 4.25 -6.66 -6.97
C LEU A 98 5.38 -7.71 -6.83
N PHE A 99 5.38 -8.48 -5.74
CA PHE A 99 6.40 -9.50 -5.50
C PHE A 99 6.33 -10.65 -6.50
N ILE A 100 5.13 -11.11 -6.86
CA ILE A 100 4.95 -12.19 -7.85
C ILE A 100 5.41 -11.73 -9.23
N ILE A 101 4.92 -10.57 -9.70
CA ILE A 101 5.22 -10.08 -11.05
C ILE A 101 6.71 -9.76 -11.17
N PHE A 102 7.25 -8.92 -10.29
CA PHE A 102 8.62 -8.44 -10.46
C PHE A 102 9.67 -9.40 -9.89
N GLY A 103 9.34 -10.15 -8.85
CA GLY A 103 10.27 -11.10 -8.24
C GLY A 103 10.30 -12.43 -8.99
N THR A 104 9.12 -13.01 -9.24
CA THR A 104 9.03 -14.36 -9.83
C THR A 104 8.95 -14.32 -11.35
N LEU A 105 8.00 -13.58 -11.93
CA LEU A 105 7.79 -13.61 -13.39
C LEU A 105 8.89 -12.89 -14.18
N VAL A 106 9.36 -11.74 -13.68
CA VAL A 106 10.48 -10.99 -14.26
C VAL A 106 11.85 -11.57 -13.83
N GLY A 107 11.88 -12.44 -12.83
CA GLY A 107 13.10 -13.11 -12.36
C GLY A 107 14.05 -12.18 -11.59
N ASN A 108 13.53 -11.24 -10.79
CA ASN A 108 14.36 -10.44 -9.89
C ASN A 108 14.56 -11.16 -8.54
N ILE A 109 15.69 -11.85 -8.41
CA ILE A 109 16.05 -12.59 -7.20
C ILE A 109 16.15 -11.74 -5.93
N HIS A 110 16.42 -10.42 -6.06
CA HIS A 110 16.54 -9.53 -4.91
C HIS A 110 15.18 -9.24 -4.27
N LEU A 111 14.09 -9.42 -5.02
CA LEU A 111 12.73 -9.24 -4.52
C LEU A 111 12.16 -10.54 -3.94
N VAL A 112 12.79 -11.69 -4.18
CA VAL A 112 12.35 -12.97 -3.61
C VAL A 112 12.74 -13.02 -2.13
N GLN A 113 11.75 -13.15 -1.25
CA GLN A 113 11.95 -13.18 0.19
C GLN A 113 11.86 -14.60 0.76
N ASN A 114 12.56 -14.81 1.87
CA ASN A 114 12.37 -15.99 2.70
C ASN A 114 11.00 -15.94 3.41
N THR A 115 10.64 -17.00 4.13
CA THR A 115 9.37 -17.09 4.86
C THR A 115 9.15 -15.91 5.80
N SER A 116 10.16 -15.52 6.57
CA SER A 116 10.07 -14.40 7.52
C SER A 116 9.81 -13.07 6.80
N GLY A 117 10.53 -12.79 5.72
CA GLY A 117 10.37 -11.60 4.91
C GLY A 117 8.98 -11.52 4.28
N ASN A 118 8.45 -12.63 3.76
CA ASN A 118 7.09 -12.69 3.24
C ASN A 118 6.04 -12.33 4.30
N TYR A 119 6.19 -12.81 5.54
CA TYR A 119 5.31 -12.41 6.65
C TYR A 119 5.47 -10.93 7.01
N VAL A 120 6.71 -10.41 7.06
CA VAL A 120 6.96 -8.98 7.31
C VAL A 120 6.24 -8.11 6.28
N HIS A 121 6.40 -8.42 5.00
CA HIS A 121 5.78 -7.70 3.90
C HIS A 121 4.25 -7.81 3.96
N ALA A 122 3.70 -9.01 4.13
CA ALA A 122 2.25 -9.19 4.28
C ALA A 122 1.65 -8.41 5.47
N CYS A 123 2.31 -8.42 6.63
CA CYS A 123 1.91 -7.65 7.80
C CYS A 123 1.97 -6.14 7.53
N ALA A 124 3.04 -5.69 6.87
CA ALA A 124 3.23 -4.30 6.52
C ALA A 124 2.17 -3.82 5.50
N ALA A 125 1.85 -4.63 4.48
CA ALA A 125 0.73 -4.40 3.58
C ALA A 125 -0.59 -4.27 4.35
N ALA A 126 -0.85 -5.17 5.30
CA ALA A 126 -2.07 -5.18 6.08
C ALA A 126 -2.18 -3.89 6.91
N MET A 127 -1.11 -3.51 7.62
CA MET A 127 -1.02 -2.24 8.33
C MET A 127 -1.27 -1.05 7.41
N GLY A 128 -0.69 -1.07 6.20
CA GLY A 128 -0.87 -0.05 5.18
C GLY A 128 -2.30 0.04 4.67
N GLY A 129 -2.97 -1.09 4.46
CA GLY A 129 -4.37 -1.10 4.05
C GLY A 129 -5.29 -0.56 5.14
N LEU A 130 -5.02 -0.91 6.40
CA LEU A 130 -5.76 -0.39 7.55
C LEU A 130 -5.57 1.12 7.72
N SER A 131 -4.33 1.62 7.70
CA SER A 131 -4.04 3.04 7.88
C SER A 131 -4.64 3.89 6.74
N ARG A 132 -4.43 3.48 5.48
CA ARG A 132 -4.97 4.15 4.29
C ARG A 132 -6.49 4.13 4.30
N GLY A 133 -7.09 2.95 4.55
CA GLY A 133 -8.53 2.77 4.63
C GLY A 133 -9.17 3.60 5.74
N PHE A 134 -8.54 3.66 6.92
CA PHE A 134 -8.99 4.50 8.03
C PHE A 134 -8.98 5.98 7.65
N LEU A 135 -7.87 6.50 7.10
CA LEU A 135 -7.75 7.90 6.70
C LEU A 135 -8.79 8.26 5.63
N ILE A 136 -8.91 7.46 4.57
CA ILE A 136 -9.89 7.67 3.50
C ILE A 136 -11.31 7.69 4.07
N LYS A 137 -11.69 6.70 4.89
CA LYS A 137 -13.03 6.64 5.50
C LYS A 137 -13.29 7.86 6.39
N ARG A 138 -12.32 8.20 7.25
CA ARG A 138 -12.46 9.25 8.27
C ARG A 138 -12.56 10.66 7.69
N TYR A 139 -11.85 10.93 6.61
CA TYR A 139 -11.75 12.29 6.04
C TYR A 139 -12.58 12.49 4.77
N LEU A 140 -12.81 11.45 3.97
CA LEU A 140 -13.57 11.56 2.73
C LEU A 140 -15.01 11.05 2.87
N PHE A 141 -15.24 9.97 3.62
CA PHE A 141 -16.59 9.39 3.71
C PHE A 141 -17.41 9.98 4.87
N LYS A 142 -16.79 10.27 6.02
CA LYS A 142 -17.50 10.91 7.15
C LYS A 142 -18.00 12.33 6.85
N GLN A 143 -17.29 13.08 6.00
CA GLN A 143 -17.76 14.39 5.52
C GLN A 143 -19.04 14.30 4.68
N TYR A 144 -19.30 13.14 4.09
CA TYR A 144 -20.51 12.91 3.30
C TYR A 144 -21.69 12.49 4.18
N GLU A 145 -21.45 11.66 5.20
CA GLU A 145 -22.49 11.25 6.16
C GLU A 145 -23.05 12.43 6.98
N ALA A 146 -22.24 13.47 7.27
CA ALA A 146 -22.68 14.65 8.02
C ALA A 146 -23.46 15.69 7.19
N LYS A 147 -23.58 15.50 5.87
CA LYS A 147 -24.32 16.40 4.95
C LYS A 147 -25.68 15.84 4.52
N VAL A 148 -26.10 14.71 5.10
CA VAL A 148 -27.41 14.08 4.93
C VAL A 148 -28.15 14.23 6.25
#